data_AF-A0A669DGL9-F1
#
_entry.id   AF-A0A669DGL9-F1
#
_cell.length_a   1.000
_cell.length_b   1.000
_cell.length_c   1.000
_cell.angle_alpha   90.00
_cell.angle_beta   90.00
_cell.angle_gamma   90.00
#
_symmetry.space_group_name_H-M   'P 1'
#
loop_
_entity.id
_entity.type
_entity.pdbx_description
1 polymer ?
#
loop_
_entity_poly.entity_id
_entity_poly.type
_entity_poly.pdbx_seq_one_letter_code
_entity_poly.pdbx_strand_id
1 'polypeptide(L)'
;MPLATQSQGDDEQYVLVASLDNARNLSNILKAITFKDHAIFTATTNGLKVTVEDSKCLQANAFIQAEIFQEFTIREDLVAFQINLTVLLDCLNIFGGTTTPGVSTALRMCYRGYGYPLTLFLEEGGVVTWSDWQISLFAF
;
A
#
# COMPACT_ATOMS: atom_id res chain seq x y z
N MET A 1 -3.21 -16.22 -27.42
CA MET A 1 -2.11 -15.23 -27.42
C MET A 1 -2.32 -14.35 -26.20
N PRO A 2 -1.37 -14.32 -25.25
CA PRO A 2 -1.62 -13.74 -23.93
C PRO A 2 -1.68 -12.22 -24.03
N LEU A 3 -2.63 -11.66 -23.30
CA LEU A 3 -2.93 -10.23 -23.25
C LEU A 3 -1.72 -9.48 -22.66
N ALA A 4 -1.35 -8.41 -23.35
CA ALA A 4 -0.14 -7.64 -23.16
C ALA A 4 0.02 -7.12 -21.73
N THR A 5 1.24 -7.28 -21.23
CA THR A 5 1.96 -6.34 -20.36
C THR A 5 1.59 -4.90 -20.69
N GLN A 6 0.70 -4.30 -19.91
CA GLN A 6 0.42 -2.87 -19.94
C GLN A 6 0.70 -2.28 -18.56
N SER A 7 1.99 -2.21 -18.21
CA SER A 7 2.46 -1.46 -17.03
C SER A 7 3.96 -1.13 -17.09
N GLN A 8 4.59 -1.13 -18.27
CA GLN A 8 6.03 -0.84 -18.42
C GLN A 8 6.36 0.59 -18.90
N GLY A 9 5.38 1.50 -18.94
CA GLY A 9 5.58 2.89 -19.42
C GLY A 9 5.15 4.02 -18.49
N ASP A 10 4.49 3.73 -17.36
CA ASP A 10 3.97 4.76 -16.43
C ASP A 10 4.73 4.80 -15.09
N ASP A 11 5.66 3.86 -14.86
CA ASP A 11 6.52 3.81 -13.66
C ASP A 11 7.48 5.00 -13.53
N GLU A 12 7.66 5.77 -14.60
CA GLU A 12 8.42 7.00 -14.56
C GLU A 12 7.72 8.14 -13.81
N GLN A 13 6.40 8.07 -13.66
CA GLN A 13 5.60 9.11 -12.99
C GLN A 13 5.30 8.79 -11.52
N TYR A 14 5.59 7.58 -11.04
CA TYR A 14 5.39 7.24 -9.63
C TYR A 14 6.60 7.67 -8.79
N VAL A 15 6.31 8.43 -7.73
CA VAL A 15 7.26 8.86 -6.71
C VAL A 15 7.53 7.72 -5.72
N LEU A 16 6.54 6.89 -5.44
CA LEU A 16 6.68 5.68 -4.63
C LEU A 16 6.07 4.49 -5.37
N VAL A 17 6.84 3.41 -5.47
CA VAL A 17 6.40 2.10 -5.97
C VAL A 17 6.83 1.06 -4.95
N ALA A 18 5.88 0.27 -4.44
CA ALA A 18 6.14 -0.78 -3.47
C ALA A 18 5.36 -2.04 -3.82
N SER A 19 6.05 -3.17 -4.00
CA SER A 19 5.46 -4.47 -4.35
C SER A 19 5.71 -5.49 -3.24
N LEU A 20 4.68 -6.28 -2.94
CA LEU A 20 4.62 -7.35 -1.95
C LEU A 20 4.08 -8.62 -2.60
N ASP A 21 4.72 -9.77 -2.42
CA ASP A 21 4.20 -11.08 -2.85
C ASP A 21 3.03 -11.57 -1.99
N ASN A 22 2.94 -11.07 -0.76
CA ASN A 22 1.94 -11.42 0.21
C ASN A 22 1.39 -10.19 0.93
N ALA A 23 0.26 -9.69 0.45
CA ALA A 23 -0.51 -8.59 1.02
C ALA A 23 -0.85 -8.81 2.51
N ARG A 24 -0.88 -10.06 3.00
CA ARG A 24 -1.12 -10.37 4.41
C ARG A 24 -0.03 -9.86 5.33
N ASN A 25 1.22 -9.78 4.87
CA ASN A 25 2.32 -9.27 5.68
C ASN A 25 2.01 -7.82 6.09
N LEU A 26 1.60 -7.01 5.11
CA LEU A 26 1.19 -5.63 5.36
C LEU A 26 -0.11 -5.56 6.15
N SER A 27 -1.15 -6.31 5.76
CA SER A 27 -2.46 -6.20 6.42
C SER A 27 -2.42 -6.64 7.88
N ASN A 28 -1.61 -7.63 8.26
CA ASN A 28 -1.43 -8.05 9.66
C ASN A 28 -0.78 -6.96 10.50
N ILE A 29 0.25 -6.29 9.97
CA ILE A 29 0.93 -5.18 10.64
C ILE A 29 -0.03 -4.00 10.80
N LEU A 30 -0.74 -3.64 9.74
CA LEU A 30 -1.71 -2.54 9.73
C LEU A 30 -2.86 -2.80 10.71
N LYS A 31 -3.41 -4.02 10.73
CA LYS A 31 -4.45 -4.44 11.69
C LYS A 31 -4.03 -4.24 13.14
N ALA A 32 -2.76 -4.49 13.47
CA ALA A 32 -2.24 -4.31 14.83
C ALA A 32 -2.25 -2.85 15.32
N ILE A 33 -2.25 -1.89 14.39
CA ILE A 33 -2.26 -0.44 14.69
C ILE A 33 -3.58 0.24 14.31
N THR A 34 -4.60 -0.52 13.88
CA THR A 34 -5.89 0.05 13.44
C THR A 34 -6.82 0.29 14.62
N PHE A 35 -6.68 1.46 15.25
CA PHE A 35 -7.63 1.98 16.25
C PHE A 35 -8.30 3.29 15.80
N LYS A 36 -7.92 3.82 14.63
CA LYS A 36 -8.54 4.98 13.97
C LYS A 36 -8.64 4.73 12.47
N ASP A 37 -9.59 5.45 11.87
CA ASP A 37 -9.85 5.37 10.45
C ASP A 37 -8.73 5.97 9.60
N HIS A 38 -7.98 6.96 10.12
CA HIS A 38 -6.95 7.64 9.34
C HIS A 38 -5.55 7.31 9.85
N ALA A 39 -4.65 7.04 8.92
CA ALA A 39 -3.25 6.77 9.18
C ALA A 39 -2.37 7.58 8.23
N ILE A 40 -1.23 8.04 8.75
CA ILE A 40 -0.19 8.71 7.99
C ILE A 40 0.84 7.67 7.56
N PHE A 41 1.02 7.54 6.26
CA PHE A 41 2.04 6.71 5.64
C PHE A 41 3.22 7.60 5.30
N THR A 42 4.42 7.20 5.71
CA THR A 42 5.68 7.89 5.46
C THR A 42 6.65 6.89 4.87
N ALA A 43 6.88 6.99 3.57
CA ALA A 43 7.86 6.20 2.86
C ALA A 43 9.20 6.94 2.82
N THR A 44 10.28 6.19 3.03
CA THR A 44 11.67 6.63 2.96
C THR A 44 12.50 5.52 2.33
N THR A 45 13.76 5.79 1.96
CA THR A 45 14.67 4.75 1.42
C THR A 45 14.85 3.54 2.34
N ASN A 46 14.64 3.71 3.65
CA ASN A 46 14.74 2.63 4.64
C ASN A 46 13.49 1.74 4.72
N GLY A 47 12.36 2.21 4.19
CA GLY A 47 11.09 1.51 4.22
C GLY A 47 9.89 2.43 4.48
N LEU A 48 8.77 1.80 4.81
CA LEU A 48 7.46 2.41 5.02
C LEU A 48 7.13 2.46 6.51
N LYS A 49 6.95 3.66 7.03
CA LYS A 49 6.41 3.92 8.36
C LYS A 49 4.92 4.25 8.26
N VAL A 50 4.11 3.66 9.13
CA VAL A 50 2.68 3.97 9.26
C VAL A 50 2.42 4.43 10.67
N THR A 51 1.87 5.62 10.79
CA THR A 51 1.58 6.28 12.06
C THR A 51 0.07 6.49 12.18
N VAL A 52 -0.50 6.00 13.27
CA VAL A 52 -1.89 6.25 13.66
C VAL A 52 -1.87 7.02 14.96
N GLU A 53 -2.62 8.11 15.03
CA GLU A 53 -2.68 8.96 16.23
C GLU A 53 -4.13 9.23 16.62
N ASP A 54 -4.41 9.17 17.92
CA ASP A 54 -5.68 9.61 18.51
C ASP A 54 -5.45 10.78 19.44
N SER A 55 -5.87 11.97 18.99
CA SER A 55 -6.05 13.16 19.82
C SER A 55 -4.85 13.53 20.70
N LYS A 56 -3.62 13.26 20.23
CA LYS A 56 -2.35 13.44 20.96
C LYS A 56 -2.22 12.63 22.26
N CYS A 57 -3.13 11.69 22.51
CA CYS A 57 -3.14 10.83 23.70
C CYS A 57 -2.51 9.46 23.44
N LEU A 58 -2.66 8.94 22.22
CA LEU A 58 -2.14 7.65 21.82
C LEU A 58 -1.59 7.74 20.39
N GLN A 59 -0.38 7.24 20.18
CA GLN A 59 0.20 7.11 18.86
C GLN A 59 0.77 5.70 18.71
N ALA A 60 0.40 5.00 17.64
CA ALA A 60 1.05 3.77 17.24
C ALA A 60 1.85 3.99 15.97
N ASN A 61 3.00 3.35 15.90
CA ASN A 61 3.89 3.40 14.77
C ASN A 61 4.18 1.96 14.35
N ALA A 62 3.84 1.60 13.12
CA ALA A 62 4.36 0.42 12.47
C ALA A 62 5.47 0.82 11.51
N PHE A 63 6.53 0.02 11.45
CA PHE A 63 7.61 0.23 10.50
C PHE A 63 7.87 -1.06 9.74
N ILE A 64 7.83 -0.96 8.42
CA ILE A 64 8.08 -2.04 7.47
C ILE A 64 9.34 -1.67 6.71
N GLN A 65 10.40 -2.42 6.91
CA GLN A 65 11.67 -2.20 6.21
C GLN A 65 11.51 -2.43 4.71
N ALA A 66 12.28 -1.68 3.91
CA ALA A 66 12.29 -1.81 2.45
C ALA A 66 12.60 -3.24 1.98
N GLU A 67 13.41 -3.99 2.73
CA GLU A 67 13.79 -5.39 2.44
C GLU A 67 12.62 -6.39 2.47
N ILE A 68 11.50 -6.04 3.10
CA ILE A 68 10.30 -6.90 3.12
C ILE A 68 9.57 -6.84 1.77
N PHE A 69 9.76 -5.76 1.02
CA PHE A 69 9.15 -5.55 -0.28
C PHE A 69 10.04 -6.17 -1.37
N GLN A 70 9.44 -6.79 -2.38
CA GLN A 70 10.15 -7.30 -3.56
C GLN A 70 10.64 -6.16 -4.44
N GLU A 71 9.87 -5.08 -4.49
CA GLU A 71 10.21 -3.85 -5.20
C GLU A 71 9.88 -2.70 -4.25
N PHE A 72 10.85 -1.83 -3.98
CA PHE A 72 10.60 -0.62 -3.22
C PHE A 72 11.45 0.50 -3.81
N THR A 73 10.79 1.35 -4.59
CA THR A 73 11.41 2.47 -5.30
C THR A 73 10.79 3.76 -4.78
N ILE A 74 11.64 4.67 -4.32
CA ILE A 74 11.24 6.01 -3.92
C ILE A 74 12.11 7.03 -4.66
N ARG A 75 11.47 8.05 -5.25
CA ARG A 75 12.17 9.11 -6.01
C ARG A 75 12.46 10.35 -5.17
N GLU A 76 11.80 10.49 -4.04
CA GLU A 76 11.98 11.58 -3.07
C GLU A 76 12.61 11.05 -1.78
N ASP A 77 13.29 11.90 -1.01
CA ASP A 77 13.89 11.51 0.27
C ASP A 77 12.83 11.07 1.30
N LEU A 78 11.64 11.67 1.23
CA LEU A 78 10.52 11.39 2.10
C LEU A 78 9.22 11.68 1.37
N VAL A 79 8.36 10.66 1.31
CA VAL A 79 7.00 10.77 0.76
C VAL A 79 6.02 10.50 1.89
N ALA A 80 5.13 11.45 2.17
CA ALA A 80 4.11 11.29 3.20
C ALA A 80 2.72 11.55 2.65
N PHE A 81 1.77 10.69 3.00
CA PHE A 81 0.37 10.83 2.63
C PHE A 81 -0.54 10.22 3.72
N GLN A 82 -1.77 10.70 3.80
CA GLN A 82 -2.75 10.23 4.79
C GLN A 82 -3.88 9.46 4.10
N ILE A 83 -4.13 8.23 4.52
CA ILE A 83 -5.20 7.41 3.94
C ILE A 83 -6.12 6.85 4.99
N ASN A 84 -7.32 6.48 4.56
CA ASN A 84 -8.25 5.75 5.40
C ASN A 84 -7.75 4.29 5.55
N LEU A 85 -7.22 3.97 6.73
CA LEU A 85 -6.66 2.67 7.07
C LEU A 85 -7.71 1.57 7.04
N THR A 86 -8.93 1.87 7.46
CA THR A 86 -10.07 0.91 7.45
C THR A 86 -10.38 0.49 6.01
N VAL A 87 -10.49 1.47 5.10
CA VAL A 87 -10.71 1.21 3.67
C VAL A 87 -9.54 0.43 3.07
N LEU A 88 -8.30 0.83 3.35
CA LEU A 88 -7.12 0.10 2.87
C LEU A 88 -7.16 -1.36 3.33
N LEU A 89 -7.47 -1.62 4.60
CA LEU A 89 -7.56 -2.98 5.13
C LEU A 89 -8.65 -3.81 4.47
N ASP A 90 -9.82 -3.21 4.20
CA ASP A 90 -10.88 -3.89 3.47
C ASP A 90 -10.41 -4.29 2.07
N CYS A 91 -9.68 -3.40 1.38
CA CYS A 91 -9.09 -3.69 0.07
C CYS A 91 -8.11 -4.85 0.09
N LEU A 92 -7.20 -4.83 1.07
CA LEU A 92 -6.21 -5.89 1.26
C LEU A 92 -6.86 -7.24 1.59
N ASN A 93 -8.10 -7.25 2.05
CA ASN A 93 -8.87 -8.47 2.33
C ASN A 93 -9.92 -8.80 1.25
N ILE A 94 -9.99 -8.09 0.11
CA ILE A 94 -10.95 -8.37 -0.98
C ILE A 94 -10.77 -9.80 -1.53
N PHE A 95 -9.51 -10.22 -1.73
CA PHE A 95 -9.15 -11.59 -2.15
C PHE A 95 -9.30 -12.62 -1.05
N GLY A 96 -9.96 -12.25 0.04
CA GLY A 96 -10.33 -13.14 1.09
C GLY A 96 -9.19 -13.38 2.06
N GLY A 97 -9.51 -13.24 3.35
CA GLY A 97 -8.80 -13.93 4.43
C GLY A 97 -8.88 -15.47 4.33
N THR A 98 -9.17 -16.02 3.15
CA THR A 98 -9.11 -17.45 2.85
C THR A 98 -7.66 -17.86 2.90
N THR A 99 -7.27 -18.42 4.03
CA THR A 99 -5.97 -19.07 4.23
C THR A 99 -5.98 -20.42 3.50
N THR A 100 -6.22 -20.44 2.20
CA THR A 100 -5.94 -21.60 1.37
C THR A 100 -4.42 -21.77 1.34
N PRO A 101 -3.88 -22.90 1.85
CA PRO A 101 -2.45 -23.15 1.81
C PRO A 101 -1.98 -23.11 0.34
N GLY A 102 -1.00 -22.27 0.04
CA GLY A 102 -0.43 -22.15 -1.31
C GLY A 102 -0.98 -21.01 -2.17
N VAL A 103 -1.94 -20.22 -1.68
CA VAL A 103 -2.40 -19.01 -2.39
C VAL A 103 -1.95 -17.76 -1.63
N SER A 104 -1.19 -16.89 -2.31
CA SER A 104 -0.73 -15.59 -1.82
C SER A 104 -1.23 -14.49 -2.75
N THR A 105 -1.78 -13.43 -2.16
CA THR A 105 -2.18 -12.23 -2.89
C THR A 105 -0.98 -11.32 -3.03
N ALA A 106 -0.50 -11.13 -4.25
CA ALA A 106 0.48 -10.11 -4.53
C ALA A 106 -0.18 -8.72 -4.50
N LEU A 107 0.52 -7.74 -3.99
CA LEU A 107 0.10 -6.35 -3.86
C LEU A 107 1.17 -5.46 -4.48
N ARG A 108 0.77 -4.50 -5.31
CA ARG A 108 1.62 -3.40 -5.76
C ARG A 108 0.95 -2.07 -5.45
N MET A 109 1.69 -1.18 -4.82
CA MET A 109 1.26 0.15 -4.40
C MET A 109 2.03 1.18 -5.21
N CYS A 110 1.32 2.10 -5.87
CA CYS A 110 1.92 3.14 -6.70
C CYS A 110 1.36 4.51 -6.31
N TYR A 111 2.24 5.49 -6.11
CA TYR A 111 1.85 6.86 -5.75
C TYR A 111 2.61 7.87 -6.60
N ARG A 112 1.89 8.78 -7.26
CA ARG A 112 2.43 9.77 -8.21
C ARG A 112 2.86 11.09 -7.56
N GLY A 113 2.72 11.21 -6.24
CA GLY A 113 3.01 12.45 -5.52
C GLY A 113 1.77 13.23 -5.14
N TYR A 114 1.99 14.41 -4.56
CA TYR A 114 0.95 15.27 -4.02
C TYR A 114 -0.16 15.58 -5.05
N GLY A 115 -1.42 15.48 -4.63
CA GLY A 115 -2.59 15.73 -5.48
C GLY A 115 -3.04 14.53 -6.34
N TYR A 116 -2.28 13.44 -6.35
CA TYR A 116 -2.68 12.19 -6.99
C TYR A 116 -3.09 11.13 -5.96
N PRO A 117 -3.98 10.21 -6.33
CA PRO A 117 -4.32 9.10 -5.45
C PRO A 117 -3.22 8.05 -5.32
N LEU A 118 -3.35 7.21 -4.28
CA LEU A 118 -2.62 5.95 -4.17
C LEU A 118 -3.34 4.87 -4.98
N THR A 119 -2.66 4.27 -5.95
CA THR A 119 -3.19 3.16 -6.75
C THR A 119 -2.74 1.82 -6.17
N LEU A 120 -3.66 0.86 -6.07
CA LEU A 120 -3.40 -0.49 -5.55
C LEU A 120 -3.71 -1.52 -6.64
N PHE A 121 -2.75 -2.38 -6.91
CA PHE A 121 -2.90 -3.54 -7.78
C PHE A 121 -2.83 -4.80 -6.91
N LEU A 122 -3.86 -5.63 -6.97
CA LEU A 122 -3.89 -6.89 -6.25
C LEU A 122 -4.02 -8.03 -7.25
N GLU A 123 -3.18 -9.05 -7.10
CA GLU A 123 -3.17 -10.23 -7.96
C GLU A 123 -3.22 -11.51 -7.10
N GLU A 124 -4.15 -12.41 -7.42
CA GLU A 124 -4.27 -13.71 -6.78
C GLU A 124 -4.41 -14.81 -7.84
N GLY A 125 -3.49 -15.77 -7.88
CA GLY A 125 -3.63 -16.98 -8.73
C GLY A 125 -3.76 -16.71 -10.24
N GLY A 126 -3.23 -15.58 -10.74
CA GLY A 126 -3.34 -15.14 -12.14
C GLY A 126 -4.60 -14.31 -12.45
N VAL A 127 -5.44 -14.03 -11.45
CA VAL A 127 -6.52 -13.03 -11.53
C VAL A 127 -5.97 -11.71 -11.02
N VAL A 128 -5.85 -10.73 -11.93
CA VAL A 128 -5.46 -9.36 -11.59
C VAL A 128 -6.71 -8.52 -11.37
N THR A 129 -6.75 -7.78 -10.27
CA THR A 129 -7.72 -6.70 -10.08
C THR A 129 -7.01 -5.36 -9.98
N TRP A 130 -7.44 -4.45 -10.85
CA TRP A 130 -7.08 -3.05 -10.75
C TRP A 130 -8.07 -2.38 -9.79
N SER A 131 -7.58 -1.83 -8.69
CA SER A 131 -8.37 -0.93 -7.86
C SER A 131 -7.80 0.47 -8.04
N ASP A 132 -8.37 1.22 -8.99
CA ASP A 132 -8.07 2.64 -9.15
C ASP A 132 -8.82 3.42 -8.07
N TRP A 133 -8.16 3.60 -6.94
CA TRP A 133 -8.73 4.34 -5.83
C TRP A 133 -8.54 5.82 -6.10
N GLN A 134 -9.56 6.55 -6.55
CA GLN A 134 -9.51 8.01 -6.58
C GLN A 134 -9.66 8.56 -5.15
N ILE A 135 -8.61 8.43 -4.35
CA ILE A 135 -8.50 9.03 -3.02
C ILE A 135 -8.26 10.53 -3.23
N SER A 136 -9.32 11.31 -3.09
CA SER A 136 -9.25 12.77 -2.94
C SER A 136 -8.55 13.09 -1.62
N LEU A 137 -7.23 13.07 -1.65
CA LEU A 137 -6.36 13.47 -0.56
C LEU A 137 -6.17 14.98 -0.68
N PHE A 138 -6.99 15.75 0.05
CA PHE A 138 -6.57 17.07 0.51
C PHE A 138 -5.36 16.85 1.42
N ALA A 139 -4.17 16.77 0.83
CA ALA A 139 -2.96 16.98 1.58
C ALA A 139 -2.93 18.49 1.87
N PHE A 140 -3.20 18.87 3.11
CA PHE A 140 -2.94 20.24 3.57
C PHE A 140 -1.43 20.49 3.62
#